data_AF-A0A4D5S726-F1
#
_entry.id   AF-A0A4D5S726-F1
#
_cell.length_a   1.000
_cell.length_b   1.000
_cell.length_c   1.000
_cell.angle_alpha   90.00
_cell.angle_beta   90.00
_cell.angle_gamma   90.00
#
_symmetry.space_group_name_H-M   'P 1'
#
loop_
_entity.id
_entity.type
_entity.pdbx_description
1 polymer ?
#
loop_
_entity_poly.entity_id
_entity_poly.type
_entity_poly.pdbx_seq_one_letter_code
_entity_poly.pdbx_strand_id
1 'polypeptide(L)'
;AAYGELHLQRQTACVSGPTRTPCTRLQAGDDLLQASSGGRLSGIPRLHQLGVPSKRPDDYFAQMAKSDDHMTKVREKLLSKKTALERSEKARKLRELKKFGKKVQVEVLQKRQKEKREMMDNLKKFKKGQGSLDFLENTGRKGGPQRGKGGTAPVPGQSRKSLTKSQLKKQYKDKKYGYGGQRKRSKFNTASSSADMGGFSRKKHNTAPGKKNQRPGKARRQNMKNRQRHK
;
A
#
# COMPACT_ATOMS: atom_id res chain seq x y z
N ALA A 1 -11.98 -26.52 24.74
CA ALA A 1 -12.49 -25.20 25.11
C ALA A 1 -11.79 -24.75 26.39
N ALA A 2 -10.75 -23.94 26.25
CA ALA A 2 -10.02 -23.17 27.27
C ALA A 2 -8.81 -22.56 26.53
N TYR A 3 -8.36 -21.35 26.90
CA TYR A 3 -7.29 -20.56 26.23
C TYR A 3 -7.71 -19.61 25.09
N GLY A 4 -8.93 -19.07 25.13
CA GLY A 4 -9.42 -18.09 24.15
C GLY A 4 -9.88 -16.73 24.69
N GLU A 5 -9.71 -16.44 25.98
CA GLU A 5 -10.42 -15.31 26.62
C GLU A 5 -9.59 -14.46 27.61
N LEU A 6 -8.26 -14.42 27.48
CA LEU A 6 -7.39 -13.65 28.39
C LEU A 6 -6.65 -12.48 27.73
N HIS A 7 -7.24 -11.86 26.70
CA HIS A 7 -6.61 -10.68 26.09
C HIS A 7 -7.56 -9.56 25.64
N LEU A 8 -8.72 -9.44 26.28
CA LEU A 8 -9.62 -8.29 26.06
C LEU A 8 -10.19 -7.68 27.35
N GLN A 9 -9.42 -7.71 28.44
CA GLN A 9 -9.70 -6.92 29.64
C GLN A 9 -8.40 -6.25 30.09
N ARG A 10 -8.00 -5.22 29.35
CA ARG A 10 -7.14 -4.16 29.89
C ARG A 10 -7.82 -2.82 29.69
N GLN A 11 -8.47 -2.41 30.78
CA GLN A 11 -8.63 -1.02 31.23
C GLN A 11 -9.73 -0.19 30.55
N THR A 12 -10.98 -0.47 30.89
CA THR A 12 -12.00 0.56 31.13
C THR A 12 -12.78 0.17 32.40
N ALA A 13 -12.11 0.23 33.54
CA ALA A 13 -12.76 0.16 34.85
C ALA A 13 -12.20 1.33 35.67
N CYS A 14 -12.88 2.46 35.60
CA CYS A 14 -12.70 3.51 36.59
C CYS A 14 -13.31 2.97 37.88
N VAL A 15 -12.44 2.58 38.81
CA VAL A 15 -12.84 2.18 40.17
C VAL A 15 -13.46 3.40 40.83
N SER A 16 -14.72 3.29 41.23
CA SER A 16 -15.42 4.27 42.08
C SER A 16 -14.80 4.26 43.48
N GLY A 17 -13.68 4.96 43.63
CA GLY A 17 -13.01 5.22 44.91
C GLY A 17 -12.88 6.73 45.15
N PRO A 18 -12.78 7.19 46.42
CA PRO A 18 -12.80 8.61 46.79
C PRO A 18 -11.51 9.36 46.42
N THR A 19 -10.48 8.67 45.95
CA THR A 19 -9.23 9.28 45.49
C THR A 19 -9.31 9.55 43.99
N ARG A 20 -9.71 10.78 43.65
CA ARG A 20 -9.76 11.31 42.28
C ARG A 20 -8.44 11.08 41.54
N THR A 21 -8.40 10.06 40.69
CA THR A 21 -7.44 10.03 39.57
C THR A 21 -7.80 11.19 38.64
N PRO A 22 -6.84 12.00 38.14
CA PRO A 22 -7.16 13.03 37.18
C PRO A 22 -7.73 12.35 35.93
N CYS A 23 -9.03 12.55 35.67
CA CYS A 23 -9.66 12.12 34.42
C CYS A 23 -8.77 12.56 33.28
N THR A 24 -8.24 11.61 32.54
CA THR A 24 -7.37 11.92 31.41
C THR A 24 -8.16 12.79 30.44
N ARG A 25 -7.54 13.81 29.84
CA ARG A 25 -8.17 14.76 28.90
C ARG A 25 -9.04 14.10 27.82
N LEU A 26 -8.73 12.84 27.50
CA LEU A 26 -9.48 12.01 26.56
C LEU A 26 -10.85 11.59 27.13
N GLN A 27 -10.90 11.06 28.36
CA GLN A 27 -12.16 10.67 29.02
C GLN A 27 -13.12 11.85 29.16
N ALA A 28 -12.62 13.00 29.63
CA ALA A 28 -13.43 14.21 29.74
C ALA A 28 -13.94 14.70 28.38
N GLY A 29 -13.21 14.44 27.29
CA GLY A 29 -13.64 14.75 25.93
C GLY A 29 -14.77 13.82 25.45
N ASP A 30 -14.65 12.53 25.73
CA ASP A 30 -15.65 11.52 25.37
C ASP A 30 -16.96 11.74 26.15
N ASP A 31 -16.88 12.06 27.44
CA ASP A 31 -18.04 12.36 28.29
C ASP A 31 -18.80 13.60 27.77
N LEU A 32 -18.08 14.66 27.36
CA LEU A 32 -18.69 15.87 26.81
C LEU A 32 -19.38 15.60 25.46
N LEU A 33 -18.79 14.73 24.65
CA LEU A 33 -19.36 14.32 23.36
C LEU A 33 -20.61 13.46 23.56
N GLN A 34 -20.60 12.56 24.55
CA GLN A 34 -21.76 11.76 24.93
C GLN A 34 -22.91 12.63 25.47
N ALA A 35 -22.61 13.59 26.37
CA ALA A 35 -23.59 14.53 26.88
C ALA A 35 -24.21 15.40 25.77
N SER A 36 -23.38 15.91 24.84
CA SER A 36 -23.86 16.66 23.67
C SER A 36 -24.76 15.82 22.78
N SER A 37 -24.41 14.54 22.58
CA SER A 37 -25.22 13.61 21.78
C SER A 37 -26.58 13.32 22.43
N GLY A 38 -26.62 13.14 23.75
CA GLY A 38 -27.85 12.97 24.53
C GLY A 38 -28.80 14.16 24.37
N GLY A 39 -28.27 15.39 24.53
CA GLY A 39 -29.07 16.61 24.35
C GLY A 39 -29.64 16.75 22.94
N ARG A 40 -28.86 16.40 21.92
CA ARG A 40 -29.31 16.39 20.52
C ARG A 40 -30.43 15.38 20.30
N LEU A 41 -30.27 14.15 20.81
CA LEU A 41 -31.26 13.07 20.65
C LEU A 41 -32.59 13.41 21.32
N SER A 42 -32.57 14.08 22.47
CA SER A 42 -33.80 14.55 23.14
C SER A 42 -34.41 15.80 22.49
N GLY A 43 -33.60 16.68 21.90
CA GLY A 43 -34.04 17.98 21.39
C GLY A 43 -34.64 17.92 19.99
N ILE A 44 -34.04 17.17 19.07
CA ILE A 44 -34.54 17.03 17.69
C ILE A 44 -36.02 16.59 17.60
N PRO A 45 -36.50 15.56 18.33
CA PRO A 45 -37.90 15.14 18.22
C PRO A 45 -38.87 16.21 18.72
N ARG A 46 -38.50 16.99 19.75
CA ARG A 46 -39.32 18.12 20.24
C ARG A 46 -39.44 19.22 19.18
N LEU A 47 -38.37 19.50 18.44
CA LEU A 47 -38.41 20.48 17.33
C LEU A 47 -39.28 19.98 16.17
N HIS A 48 -39.29 18.68 15.90
CA HIS A 48 -40.15 18.09 14.86
C HIS A 48 -41.63 18.16 15.25
N GLN A 49 -41.97 17.96 16.53
CA GLN A 49 -43.33 18.14 17.04
C GLN A 49 -43.83 19.59 16.85
N LEU A 50 -42.93 20.56 16.95
CA LEU A 50 -43.21 21.98 16.71
C LEU A 50 -43.17 22.36 15.22
N GLY A 51 -42.93 21.41 14.31
CA GLY A 51 -42.89 21.64 12.86
C GLY A 51 -41.64 22.37 12.36
N VAL A 52 -40.57 22.46 13.16
CA VAL A 52 -39.35 23.19 12.78
C VAL A 52 -38.37 22.29 12.00
N PRO A 53 -37.96 22.66 10.78
CA PRO A 53 -36.98 21.89 10.00
C PRO A 53 -35.58 21.97 10.63
N SER A 54 -35.10 20.86 11.15
CA SER A 54 -33.82 20.79 11.87
C SER A 54 -32.58 20.48 11.02
N LYS A 55 -32.74 19.85 9.85
CA LYS A 55 -31.63 19.43 8.98
C LYS A 55 -31.33 20.52 7.95
N ARG A 56 -30.04 20.79 7.73
CA ARG A 56 -29.58 21.63 6.62
C ARG A 56 -29.77 20.87 5.30
N PRO A 57 -30.49 21.42 4.31
CA PRO A 57 -30.53 20.86 2.96
C PRO A 57 -29.17 20.96 2.25
N ASP A 58 -28.84 20.00 1.39
CA ASP A 58 -27.56 19.96 0.68
C ASP A 58 -27.42 21.09 -0.35
N ASP A 59 -28.53 21.53 -0.96
CA ASP A 59 -28.56 22.56 -2.01
C ASP A 59 -28.62 24.01 -1.46
N TYR A 60 -28.57 24.19 -0.14
CA TYR A 60 -28.59 25.51 0.50
C TYR A 60 -27.17 26.02 0.82
N PHE A 61 -26.59 26.78 -0.10
CA PHE A 61 -25.23 27.32 -0.05
C PHE A 61 -25.11 28.65 0.71
N ALA A 62 -25.57 28.69 1.96
CA ALA A 62 -25.28 29.82 2.85
C ALA A 62 -23.83 29.77 3.40
N GLN A 63 -23.30 30.92 3.81
CA GLN A 63 -21.96 31.01 4.40
C GLN A 63 -21.85 30.16 5.67
N MET A 64 -20.85 29.27 5.70
CA MET A 64 -20.56 28.41 6.84
C MET A 64 -19.55 29.05 7.80
N ALA A 65 -19.50 28.56 9.05
CA ALA A 65 -18.54 29.04 10.06
C ALA A 65 -17.07 28.86 9.65
N LYS A 66 -16.77 27.99 8.67
CA LYS A 66 -15.44 27.81 8.08
C LYS A 66 -15.55 27.83 6.56
N SER A 67 -14.56 28.39 5.89
CA SER A 67 -14.49 28.37 4.43
C SER A 67 -14.22 26.97 3.88
N ASP A 68 -14.72 26.70 2.67
CA ASP A 68 -14.49 25.41 2.00
C ASP A 68 -13.01 25.17 1.71
N ASP A 69 -12.25 26.22 1.37
CA ASP A 69 -10.79 26.18 1.20
C ASP A 69 -10.04 25.73 2.46
N HIS A 70 -10.59 26.00 3.64
CA HIS A 70 -10.02 25.48 4.88
C HIS A 70 -10.35 24.00 5.03
N MET A 71 -11.59 23.60 4.75
CA MET A 71 -12.03 22.21 4.89
C MET A 71 -11.37 21.28 3.87
N THR A 72 -11.06 21.73 2.65
CA THR A 72 -10.26 20.98 1.67
C THR A 72 -8.86 20.67 2.22
N LYS A 73 -8.17 21.67 2.78
CA LYS A 73 -6.86 21.49 3.44
C LYS A 73 -6.92 20.51 4.61
N VAL A 74 -8.01 20.53 5.39
CA VAL A 74 -8.23 19.57 6.48
C VAL A 74 -8.40 18.15 5.91
N ARG A 75 -9.23 17.98 4.88
CA ARG A 75 -9.44 16.68 4.21
C ARG A 75 -8.13 16.13 3.63
N GLU A 76 -7.35 16.96 2.95
CA GLU A 76 -6.03 16.59 2.41
C GLU A 76 -5.10 16.05 3.49
N LYS A 77 -5.03 16.72 4.66
CA LYS A 77 -4.23 16.26 5.80
C LYS A 77 -4.73 14.94 6.39
N LEU A 78 -6.04 14.71 6.40
CA LEU A 78 -6.60 13.43 6.85
C LEU A 78 -6.26 12.30 5.88
N LEU A 79 -6.39 12.55 4.57
CA LEU A 79 -6.01 11.59 3.52
C LEU A 79 -4.50 11.31 3.54
N SER A 80 -3.66 12.32 3.74
CA SER A 80 -2.20 12.12 3.82
C SER A 80 -1.82 11.26 5.02
N LYS A 81 -2.49 11.42 6.18
CA LYS A 81 -2.27 10.57 7.36
C LYS A 81 -2.71 9.12 7.11
N LYS A 82 -3.91 8.92 6.55
CA LYS A 82 -4.42 7.57 6.21
C LYS A 82 -3.46 6.83 5.26
N THR A 83 -3.06 7.50 4.18
CA THR A 83 -2.13 6.91 3.20
C THR A 83 -0.74 6.63 3.77
N ALA A 84 -0.24 7.46 4.70
CA ALA A 84 1.02 7.20 5.39
C ALA A 84 0.94 5.94 6.29
N LEU A 85 -0.14 5.77 7.04
CA LEU A 85 -0.38 4.58 7.85
C LEU A 85 -0.44 3.32 6.97
N GLU A 86 -1.27 3.33 5.92
CA GLU A 86 -1.37 2.19 5.01
C GLU A 86 -0.03 1.80 4.37
N ARG A 87 0.78 2.80 3.98
CA ARG A 87 2.12 2.54 3.42
C ARG A 87 3.04 1.88 4.44
N SER A 88 3.00 2.32 5.70
CA SER A 88 3.80 1.74 6.78
C SER A 88 3.42 0.29 7.07
N GLU A 89 2.12 -0.02 7.06
CA GLU A 89 1.59 -1.37 7.24
C GLU A 89 1.95 -2.28 6.08
N LYS A 90 1.78 -1.81 4.84
CA LYS A 90 2.20 -2.54 3.63
C LYS A 90 3.71 -2.83 3.67
N ALA A 91 4.53 -1.86 4.08
CA ALA A 91 5.97 -2.06 4.24
C ALA A 91 6.31 -3.07 5.35
N ARG A 92 5.58 -3.08 6.46
CA ARG A 92 5.73 -4.09 7.52
C ARG A 92 5.41 -5.49 7.00
N LYS A 93 4.26 -5.67 6.33
CA LYS A 93 3.86 -6.94 5.69
C LYS A 93 4.91 -7.44 4.69
N LEU A 94 5.44 -6.56 3.83
CA LEU A 94 6.49 -6.93 2.88
C LEU A 94 7.81 -7.33 3.56
N ARG A 95 8.17 -6.71 4.69
CA ARG A 95 9.35 -7.09 5.47
C ARG A 95 9.18 -8.46 6.10
N GLU A 96 8.00 -8.73 6.66
CA GLU A 96 7.68 -10.04 7.25
C GLU A 96 7.71 -11.14 6.18
N LEU A 97 7.07 -10.93 5.03
CA LEU A 97 7.11 -11.87 3.91
C LEU A 97 8.54 -12.17 3.42
N LYS A 98 9.40 -11.14 3.34
CA LYS A 98 10.81 -11.33 2.95
C LYS A 98 11.61 -12.07 4.03
N LYS A 99 11.37 -11.78 5.31
CA LYS A 99 12.04 -12.43 6.45
C LYS A 99 11.74 -13.93 6.48
N PHE A 100 10.47 -14.30 6.28
CA PHE A 100 10.04 -15.70 6.35
C PHE A 100 10.08 -16.42 4.99
N GLY A 101 10.28 -15.72 3.87
CA GLY A 101 10.21 -16.30 2.53
C GLY A 101 11.09 -17.54 2.31
N LYS A 102 12.32 -17.55 2.84
CA LYS A 102 13.21 -18.74 2.75
C LYS A 102 12.71 -19.91 3.59
N LYS A 103 12.22 -19.64 4.82
CA LYS A 103 11.67 -20.68 5.70
C LYS A 103 10.42 -21.31 5.06
N VAL A 104 9.52 -20.48 4.55
CA VAL A 104 8.33 -20.93 3.81
C VAL A 104 8.71 -21.77 2.61
N GLN A 105 9.73 -21.39 1.83
CA GLN A 105 10.19 -22.21 0.69
C GLN A 105 10.68 -23.59 1.11
N VAL A 106 11.51 -23.66 2.16
CA VAL A 106 12.04 -24.94 2.68
C VAL A 106 10.90 -25.80 3.25
N GLU A 107 10.03 -25.23 4.07
CA GLU A 107 8.88 -25.93 4.64
C GLU A 107 7.93 -26.46 3.56
N VAL A 108 7.68 -25.68 2.50
CA VAL A 108 6.86 -26.12 1.37
C VAL A 108 7.50 -27.28 0.62
N LEU A 109 8.83 -27.25 0.41
CA LEU A 109 9.53 -28.37 -0.23
C LEU A 109 9.53 -29.62 0.65
N GLN A 110 9.76 -29.48 1.95
CA GLN A 110 9.70 -30.58 2.92
C GLN A 110 8.30 -31.20 3.00
N LYS A 111 7.25 -30.37 3.08
CA LYS A 111 5.84 -30.83 3.04
C LYS A 111 5.55 -31.62 1.77
N ARG A 112 5.91 -31.09 0.60
CA ARG A 112 5.75 -31.81 -0.69
C ARG A 112 6.52 -33.13 -0.73
N GLN A 113 7.73 -33.18 -0.18
CA GLN A 113 8.50 -34.43 -0.10
C GLN A 113 7.86 -35.43 0.86
N LYS A 114 7.34 -34.97 2.00
CA LYS A 114 6.64 -35.80 2.98
C LYS A 114 5.35 -36.37 2.39
N GLU A 115 4.51 -35.53 1.79
CA GLU A 115 3.29 -35.93 1.08
C GLU A 115 3.59 -36.98 -0.01
N LYS A 116 4.67 -36.79 -0.79
CA LYS A 116 5.10 -37.78 -1.79
C LYS A 116 5.55 -39.09 -1.16
N ARG A 117 6.30 -39.06 -0.05
CA ARG A 117 6.73 -40.28 0.65
C ARG A 117 5.54 -41.03 1.21
N GLU A 118 4.64 -40.33 1.91
CA GLU A 118 3.40 -40.89 2.45
C GLU A 118 2.54 -41.52 1.33
N MET A 119 2.39 -40.84 0.20
CA MET A 119 1.71 -41.39 -0.99
C MET A 119 2.39 -42.67 -1.50
N MET A 120 3.72 -42.67 -1.66
CA MET A 120 4.46 -43.84 -2.15
C MET A 120 4.40 -45.01 -1.17
N ASP A 121 4.42 -44.75 0.14
CA ASP A 121 4.32 -45.79 1.15
C ASP A 121 2.91 -46.38 1.21
N ASN A 122 1.86 -45.56 1.05
CA ASN A 122 0.49 -46.05 0.90
C ASN A 122 0.32 -46.91 -0.35
N LEU A 123 0.90 -46.52 -1.50
CA LEU A 123 0.92 -47.33 -2.71
C LEU A 123 1.65 -48.67 -2.52
N LYS A 124 2.79 -48.69 -1.81
CA LYS A 124 3.52 -49.92 -1.48
C LYS A 124 2.72 -50.84 -0.55
N LYS A 125 2.05 -50.28 0.46
CA LYS A 125 1.18 -51.02 1.38
C LYS A 125 -0.01 -51.66 0.65
N PHE A 126 -0.66 -50.88 -0.23
CA PHE A 126 -1.72 -51.37 -1.11
C PHE A 126 -1.23 -52.50 -2.04
N LYS A 127 -0.07 -52.33 -2.69
CA LYS A 127 0.55 -53.37 -3.53
C LYS A 127 0.83 -54.67 -2.74
N LYS A 128 1.10 -54.59 -1.44
CA LYS A 128 1.32 -55.74 -0.55
C LYS A 128 0.02 -56.33 0.03
N GLY A 129 -1.15 -55.86 -0.40
CA GLY A 129 -2.46 -56.36 0.08
C GLY A 129 -2.84 -55.92 1.49
N GLN A 130 -2.10 -54.97 2.08
CA GLN A 130 -2.30 -54.47 3.44
C GLN A 130 -2.68 -52.98 3.37
N GLY A 131 -3.92 -52.65 2.96
CA GLY A 131 -4.42 -51.27 3.01
C GLY A 131 -5.70 -51.02 2.20
N SER A 132 -6.59 -50.18 2.74
CA SER A 132 -7.79 -49.67 2.07
C SER A 132 -7.48 -48.48 1.14
N LEU A 133 -8.30 -48.27 0.10
CA LEU A 133 -8.13 -47.22 -0.93
C LEU A 133 -8.38 -45.77 -0.45
N ASP A 134 -8.52 -45.57 0.85
CA ASP A 134 -9.01 -44.34 1.49
C ASP A 134 -8.13 -43.09 1.19
N PHE A 135 -6.85 -43.31 0.82
CA PHE A 135 -5.92 -42.21 0.46
C PHE A 135 -6.25 -41.54 -0.89
N LEU A 136 -6.87 -42.26 -1.84
CA LEU A 136 -7.23 -41.72 -3.16
C LEU A 136 -8.48 -40.83 -3.08
N GLU A 137 -9.42 -41.18 -2.21
CA GLU A 137 -10.72 -40.50 -2.16
C GLU A 137 -10.61 -39.11 -1.51
N ASN A 138 -9.66 -38.94 -0.58
CA ASN A 138 -9.40 -37.66 0.07
C ASN A 138 -8.56 -36.69 -0.79
N THR A 139 -7.82 -37.21 -1.78
CA THR A 139 -6.97 -36.41 -2.69
C THR A 139 -7.63 -36.12 -4.05
N GLY A 140 -8.61 -36.92 -4.48
CA GLY A 140 -9.31 -36.74 -5.76
C GLY A 140 -10.37 -35.64 -5.80
N ARG A 141 -10.93 -35.21 -4.66
CA ARG A 141 -12.05 -34.25 -4.63
C ARG A 141 -11.65 -32.78 -4.46
N LYS A 142 -10.36 -32.45 -4.25
CA LYS A 142 -9.90 -31.05 -4.13
C LYS A 142 -8.72 -30.73 -5.04
N GLY A 143 -9.04 -30.30 -6.26
CA GLY A 143 -8.33 -29.20 -6.92
C GLY A 143 -7.24 -29.58 -7.92
N GLY A 144 -7.64 -29.80 -9.16
CA GLY A 144 -6.79 -29.56 -10.34
C GLY A 144 -7.68 -29.06 -11.49
N PRO A 145 -7.44 -27.87 -12.08
CA PRO A 145 -8.21 -27.43 -13.23
C PRO A 145 -7.93 -28.37 -14.40
N GLN A 146 -8.95 -29.14 -14.76
CA GLN A 146 -8.99 -29.99 -15.93
C GLN A 146 -8.72 -29.10 -17.15
N ARG A 147 -7.54 -29.25 -17.77
CA ARG A 147 -7.25 -28.62 -19.05
C ARG A 147 -8.09 -29.32 -20.11
N GLY A 148 -9.32 -28.82 -20.26
CA GLY A 148 -10.20 -29.12 -21.37
C GLY A 148 -9.51 -28.75 -22.68
N LYS A 149 -9.29 -29.79 -23.48
CA LYS A 149 -8.88 -29.71 -24.88
C LYS A 149 -10.11 -29.23 -25.64
N GLY A 150 -10.18 -27.92 -25.90
CA GLY A 150 -11.26 -27.29 -26.65
C GLY A 150 -10.66 -26.26 -27.60
N GLY A 151 -10.80 -26.48 -28.90
CA GLY A 151 -10.32 -25.57 -29.93
C GLY A 151 -11.07 -24.25 -29.90
N THR A 152 -10.36 -23.15 -30.11
CA THR A 152 -10.93 -21.88 -30.59
C THR A 152 -9.81 -20.96 -31.07
N ALA A 153 -10.13 -20.20 -32.12
CA ALA A 153 -9.27 -19.35 -32.94
C ALA A 153 -8.44 -18.29 -32.17
N PRO A 154 -7.37 -17.73 -32.76
CA PRO A 154 -6.39 -16.92 -32.05
C PRO A 154 -6.91 -15.51 -31.74
N VAL A 155 -6.86 -15.14 -30.46
CA VAL A 155 -7.06 -13.77 -29.95
C VAL A 155 -5.71 -13.03 -29.93
N PRO A 156 -5.59 -11.80 -30.47
CA PRO A 156 -4.34 -11.06 -30.47
C PRO A 156 -4.09 -10.49 -29.06
N GLY A 157 -3.12 -11.05 -28.32
CA GLY A 157 -2.74 -10.44 -27.03
C GLY A 157 -2.01 -11.29 -26.01
N GLN A 158 -1.77 -12.59 -26.23
CA GLN A 158 -1.08 -13.41 -25.23
C GLN A 158 0.00 -14.32 -25.82
N SER A 159 1.27 -13.93 -25.65
CA SER A 159 2.35 -14.88 -25.30
C SER A 159 3.64 -14.15 -24.91
N ARG A 160 3.63 -13.34 -23.85
CA ARG A 160 4.91 -13.09 -23.16
C ARG A 160 5.24 -14.31 -22.32
N LYS A 161 5.78 -15.35 -22.97
CA LYS A 161 6.60 -16.36 -22.29
C LYS A 161 7.55 -15.57 -21.38
N SER A 162 7.44 -15.78 -20.07
CA SER A 162 8.30 -15.13 -19.07
C SER A 162 9.75 -15.34 -19.46
N LEU A 163 10.35 -14.35 -20.10
CA LEU A 163 11.73 -14.41 -20.55
C LEU A 163 12.61 -14.60 -19.32
N THR A 164 13.54 -15.55 -19.41
CA THR A 164 14.48 -15.79 -18.32
C THR A 164 15.31 -14.54 -18.06
N LYS A 165 15.86 -14.40 -16.84
CA LYS A 165 16.74 -13.27 -16.48
C LYS A 165 17.91 -13.08 -17.45
N SER A 166 18.37 -14.17 -18.08
CA SER A 166 19.40 -14.14 -19.13
C SER A 166 18.88 -13.48 -20.42
N GLN A 167 17.68 -13.84 -20.86
CA GLN A 167 17.05 -13.26 -22.06
C GLN A 167 16.74 -11.76 -21.87
N LEU A 168 16.29 -11.35 -20.69
CA LEU A 168 16.09 -9.93 -20.35
C LEU A 168 17.40 -9.14 -20.38
N LYS A 169 18.50 -9.71 -19.85
CA LYS A 169 19.84 -9.11 -19.93
C LYS A 169 20.32 -8.98 -21.38
N LYS A 170 20.08 -10.00 -22.22
CA LYS A 170 20.42 -9.97 -23.64
C LYS A 170 19.64 -8.86 -24.35
N GLN A 171 18.33 -8.79 -24.17
CA GLN A 171 17.50 -7.72 -24.74
C GLN A 171 17.92 -6.32 -24.30
N TYR A 172 18.30 -6.14 -23.03
CA TYR A 172 18.81 -4.85 -22.57
C TYR A 172 20.14 -4.49 -23.25
N LYS A 173 21.06 -5.45 -23.39
CA LYS A 173 22.32 -5.25 -24.11
C LYS A 173 22.07 -4.97 -25.60
N ASP A 174 21.17 -5.69 -26.24
CA ASP A 174 20.82 -5.51 -27.66
C ASP A 174 20.17 -4.14 -27.88
N LYS A 175 19.31 -3.67 -26.96
CA LYS A 175 18.75 -2.30 -27.00
C LYS A 175 19.81 -1.23 -26.77
N LYS A 176 20.73 -1.47 -25.85
CA LYS A 176 21.76 -0.49 -25.47
C LYS A 176 22.91 -0.40 -26.47
N TYR A 177 23.27 -1.52 -27.09
CA TYR A 177 24.48 -1.66 -27.92
C TYR A 177 24.22 -2.14 -29.35
N GLY A 178 22.99 -2.55 -29.70
CA GLY A 178 22.67 -3.22 -30.96
C GLY A 178 22.99 -4.71 -30.93
N TYR A 179 22.38 -5.50 -31.82
CA TYR A 179 22.73 -6.91 -32.00
C TYR A 179 24.14 -6.98 -32.63
N GLY A 180 25.11 -7.57 -31.93
CA GLY A 180 26.51 -7.69 -32.42
C GLY A 180 27.50 -6.64 -31.89
N GLY A 181 27.13 -5.80 -30.91
CA GLY A 181 28.05 -4.83 -30.31
C GLY A 181 28.10 -3.47 -31.04
N GLN A 182 28.65 -2.46 -30.36
CA GLN A 182 28.46 -1.03 -30.63
C GLN A 182 28.48 -0.64 -32.13
N ARG A 183 27.31 -0.24 -32.67
CA ARG A 183 27.33 0.84 -33.67
C ARG A 183 27.65 2.12 -32.91
N LYS A 184 28.89 2.59 -33.02
CA LYS A 184 29.52 3.77 -32.38
C LYS A 184 28.82 5.11 -32.68
N ARG A 185 27.49 5.15 -32.76
CA ARG A 185 26.70 6.30 -33.22
C ARG A 185 25.71 6.87 -32.21
N SER A 186 25.64 6.31 -31.00
CA SER A 186 24.85 6.89 -29.90
C SER A 186 25.37 8.25 -29.40
N LYS A 187 26.59 8.64 -29.79
CA LYS A 187 27.19 9.95 -29.51
C LYS A 187 27.16 10.91 -30.71
N PHE A 188 26.58 10.51 -31.84
CA PHE A 188 26.43 11.40 -32.99
C PHE A 188 25.11 12.15 -32.88
N ASN A 189 25.13 13.43 -33.22
CA ASN A 189 23.93 14.25 -33.28
C ASN A 189 23.02 13.71 -34.39
N THR A 190 21.78 13.38 -34.06
CA THR A 190 20.73 13.12 -35.07
C THR A 190 20.29 14.46 -35.66
N ALA A 191 19.80 14.48 -36.91
CA ALA A 191 19.29 15.71 -37.54
C ALA A 191 18.22 16.42 -36.68
N SER A 192 17.43 15.65 -35.94
CA SER A 192 16.48 16.14 -34.94
C SER A 192 17.14 16.73 -33.69
N SER A 193 18.26 16.16 -33.21
CA SER A 193 18.99 16.67 -32.03
C SER A 193 19.78 17.95 -32.33
N SER A 194 20.22 18.16 -33.58
CA SER A 194 20.88 19.42 -33.97
C SER A 194 19.91 20.57 -34.21
N ALA A 195 18.64 20.28 -34.48
CA ALA A 195 17.60 21.30 -34.72
C ALA A 195 16.89 21.77 -33.44
N ASP A 196 17.03 21.05 -32.33
CA ASP A 196 16.38 21.38 -31.06
C ASP A 196 17.17 22.44 -30.27
N MET A 197 16.86 23.71 -30.52
CA MET A 197 17.38 24.86 -29.76
C MET A 197 16.52 25.22 -28.54
N GLY A 198 15.51 24.41 -28.18
CA GLY A 198 14.55 24.71 -27.11
C GLY A 198 15.17 24.79 -25.70
N GLY A 199 16.32 24.13 -25.50
CA GLY A 199 17.08 24.20 -24.26
C GLY A 199 17.91 25.48 -24.08
N PHE A 200 18.18 26.22 -25.15
CA PHE A 200 19.01 27.43 -25.11
C PHE A 200 18.17 28.68 -24.83
N SER A 201 17.96 28.98 -23.55
CA SER A 201 17.30 30.23 -23.15
C SER A 201 18.29 31.40 -23.11
N ARG A 202 18.20 32.32 -24.08
CA ARG A 202 19.00 33.57 -24.11
C ARG A 202 18.94 34.34 -22.78
N LYS A 203 17.79 34.35 -22.09
CA LYS A 203 17.64 35.02 -20.77
C LYS A 203 18.46 34.38 -19.64
N LYS A 204 18.71 33.07 -19.68
CA LYS A 204 19.51 32.35 -18.67
C LYS A 204 20.99 32.28 -19.04
N HIS A 205 21.29 32.17 -20.34
CA HIS A 205 22.63 31.89 -20.83
C HIS A 205 23.39 33.13 -21.33
N ASN A 206 22.73 34.28 -21.55
CA ASN A 206 23.39 35.59 -21.74
C ASN A 206 23.42 36.40 -20.42
N THR A 207 23.90 35.81 -19.33
CA THR A 207 24.35 36.65 -18.21
C THR A 207 25.70 37.23 -18.60
N ALA A 208 25.77 38.56 -18.69
CA ALA A 208 27.00 39.28 -19.00
C ALA A 208 28.17 38.75 -18.14
N PRO A 209 29.37 38.59 -18.72
CA PRO A 209 30.53 38.05 -18.00
C PRO A 209 30.90 39.03 -16.87
N GLY A 210 30.43 38.74 -15.65
CA GLY A 210 30.67 39.63 -14.50
C GLY A 210 29.79 39.39 -13.28
N LYS A 211 28.55 38.91 -13.44
CA LYS A 211 27.71 38.56 -12.28
C LYS A 211 27.92 37.11 -11.84
N LYS A 212 29.04 36.87 -11.14
CA LYS A 212 29.23 35.64 -10.35
C LYS A 212 28.07 35.51 -9.35
N ASN A 213 27.33 34.40 -9.42
CA ASN A 213 26.34 34.03 -8.41
C ASN A 213 27.01 34.00 -7.02
N GLN A 214 26.86 35.07 -6.24
CA GLN A 214 27.40 35.13 -4.88
C GLN A 214 26.74 34.04 -4.05
N ARG A 215 27.59 33.13 -3.55
CA ARG A 215 27.16 32.02 -2.71
C ARG A 215 26.47 32.60 -1.47
N PRO A 216 25.22 32.23 -1.18
CA PRO A 216 24.49 32.81 -0.06
C PRO A 216 25.25 32.58 1.26
N GLY A 217 25.28 33.61 2.12
CA GLY A 217 26.06 33.62 3.36
C GLY A 217 25.76 32.42 4.28
N LYS A 218 26.68 32.14 5.21
CA LYS A 218 26.67 30.96 6.10
C LYS A 218 25.35 30.81 6.86
N ALA A 219 24.78 31.90 7.36
CA ALA A 219 23.49 31.90 8.05
C ALA A 219 22.34 31.45 7.13
N ARG A 220 22.27 32.00 5.91
CA ARG A 220 21.23 31.67 4.93
C ARG A 220 21.31 30.20 4.48
N ARG A 221 22.52 29.65 4.39
CA ARG A 221 22.75 28.22 4.14
C ARG A 221 22.26 27.33 5.29
N GLN A 222 22.50 27.72 6.53
CA GLN A 222 22.01 26.95 7.69
C GLN A 222 20.48 26.96 7.74
N ASN A 223 19.85 28.10 7.48
CA ASN A 223 18.38 28.18 7.39
C ASN A 223 17.81 27.30 6.27
N MET A 224 18.44 27.28 5.08
CA MET A 224 17.99 26.38 4.01
C MET A 224 18.14 24.90 4.39
N LYS A 225 19.23 24.52 5.07
CA LYS A 225 19.45 23.15 5.55
C LYS A 225 18.41 22.76 6.62
N ASN A 226 18.10 23.66 7.55
CA ASN A 226 17.07 23.44 8.56
C ASN A 226 15.67 23.33 7.95
N ARG A 227 15.37 24.12 6.92
CA ARG A 227 14.08 24.05 6.20
C ARG A 227 13.91 22.75 5.41
N GLN A 228 15.00 22.18 4.88
CA GLN A 228 14.97 20.87 4.21
C GLN A 228 14.81 19.71 5.18
N ARG A 229 15.24 19.86 6.45
CA ARG A 229 15.08 18.84 7.50
C ARG A 229 13.65 18.75 8.05
N HIS A 230 12.83 19.79 7.85
CA HIS A 230 11.45 19.88 8.32
C HIS A 230 10.39 19.53 7.25
N LYS A 231 10.81 19.13 6.05
CA LYS A 231 9.94 18.53 5.03
C LYS A 231 10.11 17.03 5.02
#